data_AF-A0A3P6Q612-F1
#
_entry.id   AF-A0A3P6Q612-F1
#
_cell.length_a   1.000
_cell.length_b   1.000
_cell.length_c   1.000
_cell.angle_alpha   90.00
_cell.angle_beta   90.00
_cell.angle_gamma   90.00
#
_symmetry.space_group_name_H-M   'P 1'
#
loop_
_entity.id
_entity.type
_entity.pdbx_description
1 polymer ?
#
loop_
_entity_poly.entity_id
_entity_poly.type
_entity_poly.pdbx_seq_one_letter_code
_entity_poly.pdbx_strand_id
1 'polypeptide(L)'
;MGITVLREPGVGVSIIISHCEMLQAMETLAKLPQSTKVYCGHEYTVKNLQFAQTVEPGNAALKERLEHCKSQRNAGQPTVPGVIADELATNPFMRTAQPSVQAHTKTTSAVDTMKVLRQQKDAF
;
A
#
# COMPACT_ATOMS: atom_id res chain seq x y z
N MET A 1 -9.07 9.80 21.06
CA MET A 1 -8.79 10.38 19.73
C MET A 1 -7.30 10.17 19.46
N GLY A 2 -6.92 8.95 19.05
CA GLY A 2 -5.52 8.55 18.92
C GLY A 2 -4.97 8.97 17.56
N ILE A 3 -4.05 9.95 17.56
CA ILE A 3 -3.27 10.29 16.38
C ILE A 3 -2.04 9.38 16.42
N THR A 4 -2.06 8.30 15.63
CA THR A 4 -0.85 7.51 15.40
C THR A 4 -0.08 8.17 14.26
N VAL A 5 0.91 8.99 14.62
CA VAL A 5 1.88 9.52 13.67
C VAL A 5 2.81 8.38 13.27
N LEU A 6 2.70 7.90 12.03
CA LEU A 6 3.72 7.03 11.42
C LEU A 6 4.94 7.89 11.13
N ARG A 7 5.78 8.09 12.14
CA ARG A 7 7.07 8.75 12.01
C ARG A 7 8.10 7.68 11.65
N GLU A 8 8.53 7.68 10.39
CA GLU A 8 9.91 7.34 9.98
C GLU A 8 10.20 8.12 8.68
N PRO A 9 11.00 9.20 8.74
CA PRO A 9 11.45 9.92 7.56
C PRO A 9 12.64 9.19 6.92
N GLY A 10 12.56 8.87 5.63
CA GLY A 10 13.77 8.69 4.81
C GLY A 10 14.32 7.28 4.59
N VAL A 11 13.69 6.21 5.06
CA VAL A 11 14.12 4.84 4.69
C VAL A 11 13.12 4.27 3.69
N GLY A 12 13.44 4.36 2.40
CA GLY A 12 12.95 3.31 1.49
C GLY A 12 13.28 1.99 2.17
N VAL A 13 12.28 1.14 2.46
CA VAL A 13 12.45 -0.07 3.29
C VAL A 13 13.60 -0.89 2.73
N SER A 14 14.80 -0.61 3.21
CA SER A 14 16.04 -1.12 2.67
C SER A 14 16.34 -2.31 3.57
N ILE A 15 15.96 -3.49 3.09
CA ILE A 15 16.75 -4.73 3.18
C ILE A 15 17.05 -5.31 4.60
N ILE A 16 16.60 -4.75 5.73
CA ILE A 16 16.88 -5.34 7.08
C ILE A 16 15.66 -5.89 7.83
N ILE A 17 14.49 -6.02 7.18
CA ILE A 17 13.36 -6.76 7.76
C ILE A 17 12.99 -7.90 6.82
N SER A 18 12.77 -9.09 7.37
CA SER A 18 12.35 -10.25 6.59
C SER A 18 10.95 -10.02 6.01
N HIS A 19 10.60 -10.73 4.93
CA HIS A 19 9.26 -10.67 4.34
C HIS A 19 8.16 -11.05 5.35
N CYS A 20 8.47 -11.90 6.32
CA CYS A 20 7.57 -12.22 7.44
C CYS A 20 7.36 -11.02 8.38
N GLU A 21 8.41 -10.27 8.70
CA GLU A 21 8.30 -9.08 9.57
C GLU A 21 7.51 -7.97 8.89
N MET A 22 7.70 -7.79 7.58
CA MET A 22 6.90 -6.85 6.80
C MET A 22 5.42 -7.26 6.79
N LEU A 23 5.13 -8.55 6.63
CA LEU A 23 3.76 -9.07 6.71
C LEU A 23 3.15 -8.81 8.09
N GLN A 24 3.88 -9.12 9.16
CA GLN A 24 3.42 -8.90 10.53
C GLN A 24 3.17 -7.41 10.85
N ALA A 25 4.00 -6.51 10.30
CA ALA A 25 3.79 -5.08 10.39
C ALA A 25 2.50 -4.65 9.65
N MET A 26 2.27 -5.16 8.44
CA MET A 26 1.04 -4.88 7.69
C MET A 26 -0.20 -5.42 8.42
N GLU A 27 -0.14 -6.62 8.98
CA GLU A 27 -1.23 -7.20 9.79
C GLU A 27 -1.52 -6.37 11.05
N THR A 28 -0.49 -5.82 11.68
CA THR A 28 -0.64 -4.94 12.85
C THR A 28 -1.32 -3.63 12.46
N LEU A 29 -0.93 -3.04 11.32
CA LEU A 29 -1.58 -1.84 10.78
C LEU A 29 -3.03 -2.11 10.34
N ALA A 30 -3.31 -3.30 9.81
CA ALA A 30 -4.66 -3.70 9.40
C ALA A 30 -5.64 -3.84 10.57
N LYS A 31 -5.15 -4.04 11.80
CA LYS A 31 -5.96 -4.08 13.02
C LYS A 31 -6.32 -2.69 13.55
N LEU A 32 -5.75 -1.62 13.00
CA LEU A 32 -6.10 -0.27 13.41
C LEU A 32 -7.53 0.09 12.97
N PRO A 33 -8.20 1.02 13.70
CA PRO A 33 -9.51 1.50 13.29
C PRO A 33 -9.49 2.02 11.84
N GLN A 34 -10.51 1.67 11.06
CA GLN A 34 -10.62 2.09 9.66
C GLN A 34 -10.59 3.61 9.46
N SER A 35 -11.03 4.38 10.47
CA SER A 35 -10.98 5.85 10.50
C SER A 35 -9.60 6.43 10.83
N THR A 36 -8.57 5.59 11.01
CA THR A 36 -7.21 6.03 11.35
C THR A 36 -6.62 6.75 10.15
N LYS A 37 -6.18 7.98 10.38
CA LYS A 37 -5.54 8.82 9.35
C LYS A 37 -4.10 8.37 9.15
N VAL A 38 -3.73 8.16 7.90
CA VAL A 38 -2.38 7.80 7.48
C VAL A 38 -1.71 9.04 6.91
N TYR A 39 -0.60 9.43 7.51
CA TYR A 39 0.22 10.55 7.07
C TYR A 39 1.51 10.01 6.47
N CYS A 40 1.61 10.04 5.15
CA CYS A 40 2.81 9.58 4.44
C CYS A 40 3.85 10.70 4.40
N GLY A 41 5.10 10.40 4.77
CA GLY A 41 6.20 11.37 4.74
C GLY A 41 6.71 11.73 3.34
N HIS A 42 6.27 11.02 2.31
CA HIS A 42 6.65 11.28 0.91
C HIS A 42 5.44 11.16 -0.01
N GLU A 43 5.40 12.02 -1.03
CA GLU A 43 4.35 12.00 -2.04
C GLU A 43 4.63 10.93 -3.12
N TYR A 44 4.53 9.66 -2.73
CA TYR A 44 4.62 8.51 -3.63
C TYR A 44 3.26 7.85 -3.91
N THR A 45 2.17 8.44 -3.42
CA THR A 45 0.81 7.90 -3.52
C THR A 45 0.43 7.50 -4.95
N VAL A 46 0.62 8.39 -5.94
CA VAL A 46 0.28 8.10 -7.34
C VAL A 46 1.10 6.93 -7.91
N LYS A 47 2.43 6.92 -7.71
CA LYS A 47 3.29 5.82 -8.20
C LYS A 47 2.94 4.49 -7.52
N ASN A 48 2.67 4.52 -6.22
CA ASN A 48 2.26 3.33 -5.47
C ASN A 48 0.91 2.78 -5.96
N LEU A 49 -0.05 3.67 -6.26
CA LEU A 49 -1.36 3.29 -6.80
C LEU A 49 -1.26 2.79 -8.25
N GLN A 50 -0.36 3.33 -9.06
CA GLN A 50 -0.07 2.81 -10.41
C GLN A 50 0.46 1.38 -10.35
N PHE A 51 1.43 1.12 -9.47
CA PHE A 51 1.92 -0.24 -9.24
C PHE A 51 0.80 -1.15 -8.70
N ALA A 52 0.01 -0.69 -7.74
CA ALA A 52 -1.11 -1.47 -7.22
C ALA A 52 -2.14 -1.80 -8.30
N GLN A 53 -2.38 -0.91 -9.25
CA GLN A 53 -3.25 -1.14 -10.40
C GLN A 53 -2.68 -2.18 -11.38
N THR A 54 -1.36 -2.34 -11.49
CA THR A 54 -0.78 -3.43 -12.30
C THR A 54 -0.96 -4.79 -11.64
N VAL A 55 -0.98 -4.83 -10.30
CA VAL A 55 -1.19 -6.04 -9.50
C VAL A 55 -2.67 -6.45 -9.46
N GLU A 56 -3.58 -5.50 -9.27
CA GLU A 56 -5.02 -5.73 -9.23
C GLU A 56 -5.76 -4.82 -10.24
N PRO A 57 -5.67 -5.08 -11.56
CA PRO A 57 -6.29 -4.22 -12.58
C PRO A 57 -7.82 -4.19 -12.50
N GLY A 58 -8.44 -5.21 -11.91
CA GLY A 58 -9.89 -5.30 -11.71
C GLY A 58 -10.41 -4.55 -10.48
N ASN A 59 -9.55 -3.95 -9.66
CA ASN A 59 -9.96 -3.27 -8.44
C ASN A 59 -10.44 -1.84 -8.75
N ALA A 60 -11.76 -1.63 -8.72
CA ALA A 60 -12.38 -0.33 -9.00
C ALA A 60 -11.96 0.76 -7.99
N ALA A 61 -11.79 0.40 -6.71
CA ALA A 61 -11.37 1.34 -5.68
C ALA A 61 -9.95 1.88 -5.95
N LEU A 62 -9.06 1.04 -6.51
CA LEU A 62 -7.73 1.46 -6.93
C LEU A 62 -7.79 2.51 -8.03
N LYS A 63 -8.65 2.30 -9.04
CA LYS A 63 -8.82 3.21 -10.16
C LYS A 63 -9.39 4.55 -9.68
N GLU A 64 -10.43 4.53 -8.87
CA GLU A 64 -11.05 5.74 -8.31
C GLU A 64 -10.05 6.54 -7.46
N ARG A 65 -9.33 5.87 -6.57
CA ARG A 65 -8.30 6.51 -5.73
C ARG A 65 -7.16 7.08 -6.55
N LEU A 66 -6.72 6.38 -7.59
CA LEU A 66 -5.67 6.86 -8.49
C LEU A 66 -6.09 8.14 -9.21
N GLU A 67 -7.30 8.18 -9.78
CA GLU A 67 -7.82 9.36 -10.46
C GLU A 67 -8.02 10.53 -9.48
N HIS A 68 -8.52 10.27 -8.27
CA HIS A 68 -8.63 11.27 -7.22
C HIS A 68 -7.24 11.85 -6.86
N CYS A 69 -6.24 11.00 -6.60
CA CYS A 69 -4.88 11.44 -6.28
C CYS A 69 -4.21 12.19 -7.43
N LYS A 70 -4.44 11.79 -8.69
CA LYS A 70 -3.97 12.54 -9.87
C LYS A 70 -4.62 13.91 -9.96
N SER A 71 -5.93 14.00 -9.73
CA SER A 71 -6.65 15.27 -9.74
C SER A 71 -6.13 16.22 -8.67
N GLN A 72 -5.90 15.73 -7.44
CA GLN A 72 -5.32 16.52 -6.34
C GLN A 72 -3.91 17.02 -6.70
N ARG A 73 -3.05 16.13 -7.22
CA ARG A 73 -1.71 16.49 -7.70
C ARG A 73 -1.73 17.56 -8.79
N ASN A 74 -2.61 17.41 -9.78
CA ASN A 74 -2.78 18.39 -10.85
C ASN A 74 -3.27 19.75 -10.32
N ALA A 75 -4.04 19.75 -9.23
CA ALA A 75 -4.47 20.95 -8.52
C ALA A 75 -3.42 21.49 -7.51
N GLY A 76 -2.23 20.88 -7.43
CA GLY A 76 -1.18 21.26 -6.48
C GLY A 76 -1.54 20.98 -5.00
N GLN A 77 -2.54 20.14 -4.75
CA GLN A 77 -3.01 19.78 -3.41
C GLN A 77 -2.29 18.53 -2.91
N PRO A 78 -1.91 18.49 -1.62
CA PRO A 78 -1.30 17.31 -1.03
C PRO A 78 -2.30 16.15 -0.99
N THR A 79 -1.85 14.95 -1.35
CA THR A 79 -2.69 13.72 -1.30
C THR A 79 -2.89 13.15 0.11
N VAL A 80 -2.54 13.92 1.14
CA VAL A 80 -2.62 13.54 2.56
C VAL A 80 -3.63 14.42 3.31
N PRO A 81 -4.32 13.89 4.34
CA PRO A 81 -4.19 12.54 4.91
C PRO A 81 -4.93 11.47 4.10
N GLY A 82 -4.36 10.26 4.06
CA GLY A 82 -5.10 9.05 3.69
C GLY A 82 -5.83 8.45 4.89
N VAL A 83 -6.58 7.37 4.69
CA VAL A 83 -7.17 6.58 5.78
C VAL A 83 -6.79 5.10 5.65
N ILE A 84 -6.69 4.39 6.77
CA ILE A 84 -6.36 2.94 6.78
C ILE A 84 -7.39 2.13 5.98
N ALA A 85 -8.67 2.54 5.99
CA ALA A 85 -9.70 1.90 5.16
C ALA A 85 -9.30 1.84 3.68
N ASP A 86 -8.79 2.95 3.13
CA ASP A 86 -8.37 3.03 1.74
C ASP A 86 -7.10 2.21 1.51
N GLU A 87 -6.15 2.22 2.45
CA GLU A 87 -4.95 1.37 2.37
C GLU A 87 -5.32 -0.12 2.32
N LEU A 88 -6.27 -0.59 3.13
CA LEU A 88 -6.73 -1.98 3.09
C LEU A 88 -7.45 -2.34 1.78
N ALA A 89 -8.12 -1.36 1.17
CA ALA A 89 -8.83 -1.55 -0.10
C ALA A 89 -7.89 -1.50 -1.31
N THR A 90 -6.81 -0.72 -1.26
CA THR A 90 -5.99 -0.43 -2.44
C THR A 90 -4.53 -0.89 -2.36
N ASN A 91 -3.99 -1.15 -1.17
CA ASN A 91 -2.57 -1.46 -1.01
C ASN A 91 -2.31 -2.97 -1.20
N PRO A 92 -1.55 -3.39 -2.23
CA PRO A 92 -1.31 -4.80 -2.51
C PRO A 92 -0.50 -5.49 -1.39
N PHE A 93 0.32 -4.75 -0.64
CA PHE A 93 1.08 -5.28 0.49
C PHE A 93 0.22 -5.61 1.71
N MET A 94 -0.93 -4.95 1.87
CA MET A 94 -1.93 -5.30 2.89
C MET A 94 -2.92 -6.37 2.42
N ARG A 95 -2.87 -6.72 1.13
CA ARG A 95 -3.79 -7.65 0.46
C ARG A 95 -3.10 -8.92 -0.02
N THR A 96 -1.95 -9.27 0.56
CA THR A 96 -1.16 -10.47 0.19
C THR A 96 -1.89 -11.81 0.40
N ALA A 97 -2.92 -11.82 1.25
CA ALA A 97 -3.81 -12.95 1.46
C ALA A 97 -4.99 -13.01 0.46
N GLN A 98 -5.19 -11.97 -0.36
CA GLN A 98 -6.30 -11.93 -1.31
C GLN A 98 -6.02 -12.84 -2.52
N PRO A 99 -7.01 -13.64 -2.96
CA PRO A 99 -6.84 -14.53 -4.11
C PRO A 99 -6.46 -13.78 -5.40
N SER A 100 -6.94 -12.55 -5.59
CA SER A 100 -6.60 -11.70 -6.74
C SER A 100 -5.11 -11.38 -6.80
N VAL A 101 -4.52 -10.98 -5.66
CA VAL A 101 -3.09 -10.65 -5.54
C VAL A 101 -2.23 -11.91 -5.69
N GLN A 102 -2.64 -12.99 -5.04
CA GLN A 102 -1.98 -14.30 -5.14
C GLN A 102 -1.99 -14.87 -6.57
N ALA A 103 -3.09 -14.70 -7.30
CA ALA A 103 -3.19 -15.09 -8.70
C ALA A 103 -2.23 -14.29 -9.59
N HIS A 104 -2.08 -12.98 -9.32
CA HIS A 104 -1.13 -12.12 -10.04
C HIS A 104 0.33 -12.53 -9.78
N THR A 105 0.69 -12.79 -8.52
CA THR A 105 2.04 -13.20 -8.15
C THR A 105 2.32 -14.69 -8.40
N LYS A 106 1.30 -15.47 -8.74
CA LYS A 106 1.34 -16.94 -8.92
C LYS A 106 1.88 -17.65 -7.67
N THR A 107 1.50 -17.16 -6.50
CA THR A 107 1.92 -17.69 -5.19
C THR A 107 0.69 -18.03 -4.34
N THR A 108 0.83 -18.98 -3.42
CA THR A 108 -0.24 -19.41 -2.50
C THR A 108 -0.01 -18.97 -1.06
N SER A 109 1.22 -18.60 -0.71
CA SER A 109 1.60 -18.12 0.61
C SER A 109 1.71 -16.60 0.62
N ALA A 110 1.15 -15.95 1.65
CA ALA A 110 1.22 -14.51 1.82
C ALA A 110 2.67 -13.97 1.90
N VAL A 111 3.59 -14.77 2.44
CA VAL A 111 5.01 -14.41 2.55
C VAL A 111 5.69 -14.42 1.17
N ASP A 112 5.39 -15.42 0.34
CA ASP A 112 5.91 -15.49 -1.03
C ASP A 112 5.29 -14.40 -1.91
N THR A 113 4.00 -14.13 -1.74
CA THR A 113 3.32 -12.98 -2.38
C THR A 113 4.03 -11.68 -2.02
N MET A 114 4.34 -11.45 -0.73
CA MET A 114 5.06 -10.26 -0.27
C MET A 114 6.43 -10.13 -0.96
N LYS A 115 7.17 -11.23 -1.07
CA LYS A 115 8.48 -11.27 -1.74
C LYS A 115 8.38 -10.91 -3.22
N VAL A 116 7.43 -11.52 -3.94
CA VAL A 116 7.23 -11.26 -5.39
C VAL A 116 6.77 -9.82 -5.61
N LEU A 117 5.80 -9.32 -4.84
CA LEU A 117 5.34 -7.93 -4.93
C LEU A 117 6.50 -6.96 -4.69
N ARG A 118 7.39 -7.27 -3.75
CA ARG A 118 8.53 -6.41 -3.47
C ARG A 118 9.51 -6.36 -4.64
N GLN A 119 9.84 -7.52 -5.20
CA GLN A 119 10.69 -7.61 -6.40
C GLN A 119 10.09 -6.87 -7.59
N GLN A 120 8.78 -6.99 -7.82
CA GLN A 120 8.10 -6.28 -8.90
C GLN A 120 8.10 -4.76 -8.67
N LYS A 121 7.90 -4.31 -7.42
CA LYS A 121 7.94 -2.87 -7.08
C LYS A 121 9.33 -2.29 -7.24
N ASP A 122 10.37 -3.01 -6.83
CA ASP A 122 11.76 -2.54 -6.94
C ASP A 122 12.21 -2.43 -8.42
N ALA A 123 11.53 -3.14 -9.33
CA ALA A 123 11.77 -3.09 -10.78
C ALA A 123 10.85 -2.11 -11.55
N PHE A 124 9.94 -1.40 -10.87
CA PHE A 124 8.95 -0.48 -11.47
C PHE A 124 9.28 0.99 -11.21
#